data_AF-A0A925UE07-F1
#
_entry.id   AF-A0A925UE07-F1
#
_cell.length_a   1.000
_cell.length_b   1.000
_cell.length_c   1.000
_cell.angle_alpha   90.00
_cell.angle_beta   90.00
_cell.angle_gamma   90.00
#
_symmetry.space_group_name_H-M   'P 1'
#
loop_
_entity.id
_entity.type
_entity.pdbx_description
1 polymer ?
#
loop_
_entity_poly.entity_id
_entity_poly.type
_entity_poly.pdbx_seq_one_letter_code
_entity_poly.pdbx_strand_id
1 'polypeptide(L)'
;MNAPVPLSQITAAAQAAHQAPRLREIPYNYTSFSDREIVIRLLGARAWEVLGRLRDERQTGRSARMLYEVLGDIWVVQRNPYLQDDLLDNPRRRGLLIDALRHRLGEIEKRRTPSVDTERDAAVGELLQLASAAVTSFAEQFAAVAELRRRTAKVLGRVTATDNIKFDGLSRVSHVTDATDWRVEYPFVVLMPDTEAEMAGLVKGCVELGLTIIPRGGGTGYTGGAIPLTWNSAVINTEKLEAMTAVEMLTLPGMDHEVATIWTEAGVVTQRVADAAERGGFVFAVDPTSAEASCIGGNIAMNAGGKKAVLWGTALDNLASWRMVTPEAKWLEVTRLNHNMGKIHDVDVARFELRYFDASGKTLERSEQLEIPGRVFRKEGLGKDVTDKFLAGLPGIQKEGCDGLITSARWVVHKMPAHTRTVCLEFFGNAKDAVPSIVDIKDFMFAEAKRGGAILAGLEHLDDRYLKAVGYATKSKRGGLPKMVLFGDIAGDDADVVARATSEVVRLANGRAG
;
A
#
# COMPACT_ATOMS: atom_id res chain seq x y z
N MET A 1 6.98 -26.19 -11.55
CA MET A 1 8.36 -25.96 -11.06
C MET A 1 8.89 -24.71 -11.76
N ASN A 2 8.81 -23.55 -11.11
CA ASN A 2 9.36 -22.31 -11.64
C ASN A 2 10.74 -22.12 -11.00
N ALA A 3 11.79 -22.50 -11.72
CA ALA A 3 13.15 -22.15 -11.29
C ALA A 3 13.29 -20.62 -11.33
N PRO A 4 13.88 -19.98 -10.30
CA PRO A 4 14.14 -18.55 -10.34
C PRO A 4 15.15 -18.25 -11.46
N VAL A 5 14.82 -17.26 -12.30
CA VAL A 5 15.74 -16.75 -13.33
C VAL A 5 17.02 -16.25 -12.63
N PRO A 6 18.22 -16.75 -13.01
CA PRO A 6 19.47 -16.33 -12.39
C PRO A 6 19.65 -14.81 -12.47
N LEU A 7 20.08 -14.19 -11.36
CA LEU A 7 20.32 -12.75 -11.26
C LEU A 7 21.24 -12.22 -12.38
N SER A 8 22.17 -13.07 -12.85
CA SER A 8 23.08 -12.80 -13.97
C SER A 8 22.37 -12.59 -15.31
N GLN A 9 21.25 -13.27 -15.55
CA GLN A 9 20.46 -13.08 -16.77
C GLN A 9 19.66 -11.77 -16.71
N ILE A 10 19.20 -11.39 -15.51
CA ILE A 10 18.51 -10.10 -15.29
C ILE A 10 19.49 -8.94 -15.45
N THR A 11 20.71 -9.05 -14.89
CA THR A 11 21.75 -8.02 -15.06
C THR A 11 22.30 -7.97 -16.47
N ALA A 12 22.44 -9.09 -17.18
CA ALA A 12 22.84 -9.10 -18.58
C ALA A 12 21.78 -8.44 -19.49
N ALA A 13 20.48 -8.71 -19.25
CA ALA A 13 19.39 -8.04 -19.96
C ALA A 13 19.34 -6.53 -19.65
N ALA A 14 19.58 -6.14 -18.40
CA ALA A 14 19.66 -4.74 -17.99
C ALA A 14 20.89 -4.03 -18.59
N GLN A 15 22.04 -4.69 -18.67
CA GLN A 15 23.27 -4.17 -19.28
C GLN A 15 23.15 -4.05 -20.80
N ALA A 16 22.53 -5.02 -21.47
CA ALA A 16 22.23 -4.96 -22.91
C ALA A 16 21.26 -3.81 -23.23
N ALA A 17 20.28 -3.55 -22.35
CA ALA A 17 19.37 -2.41 -22.46
C ALA A 17 20.05 -1.05 -22.22
N HIS A 18 21.25 -1.02 -21.61
CA HIS A 18 21.97 0.20 -21.26
C HIS A 18 23.02 0.65 -22.29
N GLN A 19 23.36 -0.19 -23.27
CA GLN A 19 24.44 0.10 -24.24
C GLN A 19 23.99 0.85 -25.51
N ALA A 20 22.68 0.96 -25.77
CA ALA A 20 22.16 1.80 -26.85
C ALA A 20 21.70 3.15 -26.28
N PRO A 21 22.09 4.30 -26.86
CA PRO A 21 21.49 5.58 -26.47
C PRO A 21 19.98 5.48 -26.73
N ARG A 22 19.16 5.53 -25.66
CA ARG A 22 17.70 5.59 -25.74
C ARG A 22 17.32 6.94 -26.35
N LEU A 23 17.33 7.03 -27.68
CA LEU A 23 16.69 8.11 -28.42
C LEU A 23 15.18 8.00 -28.15
N ARG A 24 14.67 8.92 -27.33
CA ARG A 24 13.24 9.06 -27.06
C ARG A 24 12.61 9.83 -28.22
N GLU A 25 11.66 9.23 -28.89
CA GLU A 25 10.97 9.78 -30.07
C GLU A 25 9.63 10.43 -29.68
N ILE A 26 9.02 10.00 -28.56
CA ILE A 26 7.82 10.64 -28.00
C ILE A 26 8.20 11.90 -27.22
N PRO A 27 7.63 13.08 -27.55
CA PRO A 27 8.13 14.37 -27.07
C PRO A 27 7.69 14.76 -25.66
N TYR A 28 7.77 13.89 -24.63
CA TYR A 28 7.48 14.28 -23.24
C TYR A 28 8.28 13.46 -22.21
N ASN A 29 8.93 14.12 -21.23
CA ASN A 29 9.88 13.49 -20.29
C ASN A 29 9.28 13.10 -18.92
N TYR A 30 7.97 13.19 -18.71
CA TYR A 30 7.35 13.08 -17.38
C TYR A 30 6.85 11.67 -17.02
N THR A 31 7.37 10.64 -17.69
CA THR A 31 6.88 9.26 -17.57
C THR A 31 8.04 8.28 -17.57
N SER A 32 8.00 7.31 -16.66
CA SER A 32 8.93 6.16 -16.57
C SER A 32 8.72 5.14 -17.69
N PHE A 33 7.59 5.19 -18.41
CA PHE A 33 7.36 4.37 -19.58
C PHE A 33 8.22 4.80 -20.76
N SER A 34 8.83 3.81 -21.39
CA SER A 34 9.51 3.90 -22.69
C SER A 34 8.51 4.08 -23.83
N ASP A 35 9.00 4.55 -24.98
CA ASP A 35 8.17 4.71 -26.18
C ASP A 35 7.50 3.40 -26.60
N ARG A 36 8.17 2.26 -26.41
CA ARG A 36 7.61 0.93 -26.60
C ARG A 36 6.34 0.73 -25.78
N GLU A 37 6.40 1.03 -24.48
CA GLU A 37 5.27 0.79 -23.58
C GLU A 37 4.10 1.73 -23.88
N ILE A 38 4.39 2.98 -24.26
CA ILE A 38 3.36 3.94 -24.67
C ILE A 38 2.68 3.48 -25.97
N VAL A 39 3.47 3.11 -26.99
CA VAL A 39 2.93 2.57 -28.25
C VAL A 39 2.08 1.33 -28.00
N ILE A 40 2.55 0.38 -27.20
CA ILE A 40 1.80 -0.84 -26.90
C ILE A 40 0.49 -0.53 -26.19
N ARG A 41 0.47 0.41 -25.25
CA ARG A 41 -0.75 0.81 -24.53
C ARG A 41 -1.76 1.52 -25.43
N LEU A 42 -1.29 2.35 -26.36
CA LEU A 42 -2.16 3.13 -27.24
C LEU A 42 -2.62 2.36 -28.48
N LEU A 43 -1.72 1.59 -29.09
CA LEU A 43 -1.91 0.98 -30.41
C LEU A 43 -1.81 -0.57 -30.41
N GLY A 44 -1.33 -1.18 -29.32
CA GLY A 44 -1.14 -2.62 -29.20
C GLY A 44 0.25 -3.13 -29.59
N ALA A 45 0.54 -4.39 -29.24
CA ALA A 45 1.84 -5.03 -29.48
C ALA A 45 2.22 -5.09 -30.97
N ARG A 46 1.23 -5.34 -31.83
CA ARG A 46 1.38 -5.41 -33.28
C ARG A 46 1.91 -4.10 -33.87
N ALA A 47 1.42 -2.95 -33.42
CA ALA A 47 1.89 -1.65 -33.89
C ALA A 47 3.39 -1.44 -33.60
N TRP A 48 3.87 -1.90 -32.45
CA TRP A 48 5.29 -1.80 -32.10
C TRP A 48 6.17 -2.67 -33.00
N GLU A 49 5.72 -3.88 -33.35
CA GLU A 49 6.43 -4.75 -34.30
C GLU A 49 6.54 -4.11 -35.69
N VAL A 50 5.42 -3.55 -36.18
CA VAL A 50 5.38 -2.86 -37.48
C VAL A 50 6.28 -1.62 -37.47
N LEU A 51 6.27 -0.83 -36.39
CA LEU A 51 7.17 0.31 -36.21
C LEU A 51 8.64 -0.10 -36.19
N GLY A 52 8.97 -1.18 -35.48
CA GLY A 52 10.33 -1.72 -35.44
C GLY A 52 10.85 -2.05 -36.83
N ARG A 53 10.05 -2.78 -37.63
CA ARG A 53 10.38 -3.12 -39.02
C ARG A 53 10.61 -1.88 -39.88
N LEU A 54 9.69 -0.92 -39.84
CA LEU A 54 9.77 0.33 -40.61
C LEU A 54 10.95 1.24 -40.21
N ARG A 55 11.47 1.07 -38.98
CA ARG A 55 12.59 1.87 -38.48
C ARG A 55 13.94 1.41 -39.06
N ASP A 56 14.07 0.11 -39.31
CA ASP A 56 15.30 -0.48 -39.85
C ASP A 56 15.54 -0.08 -41.32
N GLU A 57 14.48 0.35 -42.03
CA GLU A 57 14.51 0.74 -43.44
C GLU A 57 15.07 2.17 -43.71
N ARG A 58 15.46 2.94 -42.67
CA ARG A 58 16.10 4.29 -42.73
C ARG A 58 15.43 5.37 -43.60
N GLN A 59 14.18 5.18 -44.03
CA GLN A 59 13.45 6.12 -44.91
C GLN A 59 12.27 6.86 -44.23
N THR A 60 12.09 6.75 -42.91
CA THR A 60 10.80 7.02 -42.22
C THR A 60 10.76 8.28 -41.34
N GLY A 61 11.82 9.11 -41.30
CA GLY A 61 12.00 10.14 -40.26
C GLY A 61 10.83 11.12 -40.05
N ARG A 62 10.21 11.67 -41.12
CA ARG A 62 9.17 12.70 -40.97
C ARG A 62 7.79 12.11 -40.62
N SER A 63 7.39 11.00 -41.23
CA SER A 63 6.11 10.34 -40.93
C SER A 63 6.12 9.68 -39.54
N ALA A 64 7.23 9.05 -39.17
CA ALA A 64 7.40 8.49 -37.83
C ALA A 64 7.34 9.58 -36.76
N ARG A 65 8.01 10.71 -36.97
CA ARG A 65 7.94 11.86 -36.05
C ARG A 65 6.51 12.37 -35.86
N MET A 66 5.74 12.55 -36.93
CA MET A 66 4.34 12.99 -36.83
C MET A 66 3.48 11.98 -36.05
N LEU A 67 3.70 10.68 -36.24
CA LEU A 67 3.01 9.65 -35.46
C LEU A 67 3.36 9.72 -33.97
N TYR A 68 4.66 9.83 -33.63
CA TYR A 68 5.07 9.96 -32.24
C TYR A 68 4.60 11.26 -31.58
N GLU A 69 4.48 12.36 -32.33
CA GLU A 69 3.83 13.58 -31.86
C GLU A 69 2.35 13.33 -31.52
N VAL A 70 1.60 12.63 -32.39
CA VAL A 70 0.19 12.25 -32.13
C VAL A 70 0.07 11.38 -30.87
N LEU A 71 0.91 10.35 -30.75
CA LEU A 71 0.89 9.46 -29.59
C LEU A 71 1.32 10.20 -28.30
N GLY A 72 2.29 11.10 -28.41
CA GLY A 72 2.72 11.95 -27.31
C GLY A 72 1.63 12.88 -26.81
N ASP A 73 0.92 13.54 -27.72
CA ASP A 73 -0.20 14.45 -27.39
C ASP A 73 -1.35 13.67 -26.68
N ILE A 74 -1.70 12.47 -27.17
CA ILE A 74 -2.69 11.60 -26.51
C ILE A 74 -2.19 11.23 -25.10
N TRP A 75 -0.95 10.75 -25.01
CA TRP A 75 -0.38 10.25 -23.77
C TRP A 75 -0.26 11.34 -22.70
N VAL A 76 0.22 12.53 -23.06
CA VAL A 76 0.41 13.62 -22.08
C VAL A 76 -0.92 14.07 -21.50
N VAL A 77 -1.99 14.08 -22.29
CA VAL A 77 -3.33 14.39 -21.80
C VAL A 77 -3.87 13.25 -20.94
N GLN A 78 -3.75 11.99 -21.37
CA GLN A 78 -4.19 10.83 -20.57
C GLN A 78 -3.48 10.75 -19.22
N ARG A 79 -2.25 11.24 -19.13
CA ARG A 79 -1.41 11.19 -17.92
C ARG A 79 -1.35 12.49 -17.11
N ASN A 80 -2.15 13.49 -17.47
CA ASN A 80 -2.18 14.75 -16.76
C ASN A 80 -3.64 15.18 -16.50
N PRO A 81 -4.15 15.00 -15.26
CA PRO A 81 -5.54 15.33 -14.96
C PRO A 81 -5.85 16.82 -15.13
N TYR A 82 -4.86 17.72 -14.97
CA TYR A 82 -5.06 19.15 -15.23
C TYR A 82 -5.32 19.45 -16.71
N LEU A 83 -4.63 18.76 -17.63
CA LEU A 83 -4.90 18.87 -19.06
C LEU A 83 -6.25 18.24 -19.43
N GLN A 84 -6.61 17.13 -18.79
CA GLN A 84 -7.93 16.52 -18.99
C GLN A 84 -9.05 17.48 -18.58
N ASP A 85 -8.93 18.09 -17.39
CA ASP A 85 -9.92 19.02 -16.86
C ASP A 85 -10.06 20.25 -17.77
N ASP A 86 -8.95 20.88 -18.20
CA ASP A 86 -8.99 22.01 -19.15
C ASP A 86 -9.69 21.65 -20.46
N LEU A 87 -9.44 20.46 -21.01
CA LEU A 87 -10.05 20.01 -22.28
C LEU A 87 -11.51 19.55 -22.10
N LEU A 88 -11.90 19.11 -20.90
CA LEU A 88 -13.30 18.84 -20.56
C LEU A 88 -14.09 20.16 -20.47
N ASP A 89 -13.51 21.18 -19.84
CA ASP A 89 -14.14 22.48 -19.61
C ASP A 89 -14.12 23.38 -20.85
N ASN A 90 -13.20 23.14 -21.79
CA ASN A 90 -13.05 23.91 -23.01
C ASN A 90 -13.24 23.07 -24.30
N PRO A 91 -14.50 22.85 -24.73
CA PRO A 91 -14.81 22.07 -25.93
C PRO A 91 -14.13 22.58 -27.20
N ARG A 92 -13.87 23.90 -27.30
CA ARG A 92 -13.19 24.50 -28.45
C ARG A 92 -11.72 24.10 -28.51
N ARG A 93 -10.99 24.20 -27.38
CA ARG A 93 -9.58 23.74 -27.30
C ARG A 93 -9.48 22.25 -27.57
N ARG A 94 -10.41 21.45 -27.02
CA ARG A 94 -10.52 20.02 -27.31
C ARG A 94 -10.70 19.74 -28.80
N GLY A 95 -11.61 20.44 -29.47
CA GLY A 95 -11.81 20.33 -30.92
C GLY A 95 -10.53 20.62 -31.71
N LEU A 96 -9.86 21.73 -31.39
CA LEU A 96 -8.59 22.11 -32.03
C LEU A 96 -7.49 21.04 -31.86
N LEU A 97 -7.37 20.44 -30.68
CA LEU A 97 -6.44 19.35 -30.44
C LEU A 97 -6.77 18.14 -31.32
N ILE A 98 -8.02 17.67 -31.28
CA ILE A 98 -8.45 16.49 -32.05
C ILE A 98 -8.26 16.71 -33.56
N ASP A 99 -8.60 17.90 -34.06
CA ASP A 99 -8.41 18.26 -35.47
C ASP A 99 -6.92 18.30 -35.85
N ALA A 100 -6.05 18.81 -34.97
CA ALA A 100 -4.61 18.78 -35.19
C ALA A 100 -4.06 17.34 -35.23
N LEU A 101 -4.52 16.44 -34.36
CA LEU A 101 -4.14 15.03 -34.38
C LEU A 101 -4.57 14.36 -35.70
N ARG A 102 -5.83 14.55 -36.10
CA ARG A 102 -6.36 14.03 -37.36
C ARG A 102 -5.63 14.59 -38.58
N HIS A 103 -5.29 15.89 -38.55
CA HIS A 103 -4.52 16.53 -39.61
C HIS A 103 -3.14 15.91 -39.77
N ARG A 104 -2.40 15.67 -38.68
CA ARG A 104 -1.09 15.00 -38.74
C ARG A 104 -1.18 13.59 -39.32
N LEU A 105 -2.19 12.81 -38.93
CA LEU A 105 -2.42 11.48 -39.53
C LEU A 105 -2.75 11.59 -41.02
N GLY A 106 -3.54 12.58 -41.44
CA GLY A 106 -3.81 12.86 -42.85
C GLY A 106 -2.56 13.26 -43.65
N GLU A 107 -1.62 13.98 -43.05
CA GLU A 107 -0.33 14.31 -43.69
C GLU A 107 0.58 13.08 -43.84
N ILE A 108 0.47 12.08 -42.98
CA ILE A 108 1.14 10.79 -43.15
C ILE A 108 0.47 9.99 -44.28
N GLU A 109 -0.87 9.96 -44.32
CA GLU A 109 -1.64 9.29 -45.38
C GLU A 109 -1.28 9.84 -46.77
N LYS A 110 -1.15 11.16 -46.94
CA LYS A 110 -0.74 11.78 -48.21
C LYS A 110 0.67 11.39 -48.69
N ARG A 111 1.53 10.89 -47.80
CA ARG A 111 2.91 10.49 -48.09
C ARG A 111 3.03 9.02 -48.45
N ARG A 112 1.94 8.28 -48.43
CA ARG A 112 1.86 6.89 -48.87
C ARG A 112 2.16 6.78 -50.35
N THR A 113 2.96 5.79 -50.72
CA THR A 113 3.43 5.58 -52.09
C THR A 113 3.23 4.12 -52.49
N PRO A 114 1.97 3.68 -52.67
CA PRO A 114 1.64 2.27 -52.96
C PRO A 114 2.25 1.76 -54.28
N SER A 115 2.58 2.66 -55.21
CA SER A 115 3.23 2.33 -56.48
C SER A 115 4.74 2.12 -56.37
N VAL A 116 5.37 2.53 -55.26
CA VAL A 116 6.83 2.48 -55.05
C VAL A 116 7.22 1.27 -54.21
N ASP A 117 6.49 1.05 -53.11
CA ASP A 117 6.75 -0.05 -52.18
C ASP A 117 5.43 -0.49 -51.53
N THR A 118 4.82 -1.53 -52.12
CA THR A 118 3.51 -2.04 -51.71
C THR A 118 3.52 -2.59 -50.29
N GLU A 119 4.60 -3.27 -49.88
CA GLU A 119 4.68 -3.90 -48.56
C GLU A 119 4.80 -2.86 -47.46
N ARG A 120 5.67 -1.86 -47.68
CA ARG A 120 5.81 -0.74 -46.77
C ARG A 120 4.54 0.11 -46.70
N ASP A 121 3.90 0.36 -47.84
CA ASP A 121 2.64 1.11 -47.88
C ASP A 121 1.55 0.43 -47.04
N ALA A 122 1.42 -0.90 -47.15
CA ALA A 122 0.49 -1.69 -46.35
C ALA A 122 0.81 -1.57 -44.84
N ALA A 123 2.09 -1.62 -44.47
CA ALA A 123 2.53 -1.47 -43.08
C ALA A 123 2.21 -0.08 -42.50
N VAL A 124 2.43 0.99 -43.27
CA VAL A 124 2.07 2.35 -42.88
C VAL A 124 0.55 2.50 -42.78
N GLY A 125 -0.20 1.89 -43.71
CA GLY A 125 -1.67 1.85 -43.66
C GLY A 125 -2.20 1.17 -42.39
N GLU A 126 -1.60 0.04 -41.98
CA GLU A 126 -1.94 -0.66 -40.73
C GLU A 126 -1.74 0.26 -39.51
N LEU A 127 -0.59 0.94 -39.43
CA LEU A 127 -0.31 1.90 -38.34
C LEU A 127 -1.28 3.08 -38.33
N LEU A 128 -1.66 3.61 -39.49
CA LEU A 128 -2.61 4.72 -39.58
C LEU A 128 -4.00 4.33 -39.15
N GLN A 129 -4.45 3.10 -39.45
CA GLN A 129 -5.72 2.58 -38.96
C GLN A 129 -5.71 2.50 -37.43
N LEU A 130 -4.67 1.91 -36.84
CA LEU A 130 -4.53 1.80 -35.39
C LEU A 130 -4.45 3.18 -34.71
N ALA A 131 -3.65 4.10 -35.26
CA ALA A 131 -3.53 5.46 -34.74
C ALA A 131 -4.83 6.26 -34.87
N SER A 132 -5.56 6.11 -35.98
CA SER A 132 -6.86 6.76 -36.18
C SER A 132 -7.92 6.23 -35.21
N ALA A 133 -7.90 4.93 -34.92
CA ALA A 133 -8.74 4.32 -33.89
C ALA A 133 -8.39 4.87 -32.50
N ALA A 134 -7.10 5.02 -32.18
CA ALA A 134 -6.66 5.61 -30.92
C ALA A 134 -7.08 7.08 -30.77
N VAL A 135 -6.97 7.91 -31.82
CA VAL A 135 -7.46 9.30 -31.81
C VAL A 135 -8.98 9.36 -31.65
N THR A 136 -9.73 8.45 -32.29
CA THR A 136 -11.19 8.36 -32.14
C THR A 136 -11.58 8.00 -30.71
N SER A 137 -10.96 6.95 -30.15
CA SER A 137 -11.18 6.55 -28.75
C SER A 137 -10.83 7.68 -27.77
N PHE A 138 -9.69 8.36 -27.97
CA PHE A 138 -9.29 9.53 -27.19
C PHE A 138 -10.33 10.66 -27.25
N ALA A 139 -10.89 10.95 -28.43
CA ALA A 139 -11.93 11.96 -28.58
C ALA A 139 -13.24 11.58 -27.85
N GLU A 140 -13.66 10.32 -27.95
CA GLU A 140 -14.88 9.80 -27.33
C GLU A 140 -14.78 9.73 -25.80
N GLN A 141 -13.59 9.48 -25.26
CA GLN A 141 -13.32 9.43 -23.82
C GLN A 141 -13.79 10.68 -23.08
N PHE A 142 -13.64 11.88 -23.66
CA PHE A 142 -14.08 13.11 -23.00
C PHE A 142 -15.59 13.15 -22.74
N ALA A 143 -16.40 12.70 -23.71
CA ALA A 143 -17.85 12.64 -23.54
C ALA A 143 -18.25 11.59 -22.50
N ALA A 144 -17.59 10.42 -22.54
CA ALA A 144 -17.81 9.35 -21.57
C ALA A 144 -17.46 9.79 -20.14
N VAL A 145 -16.30 10.44 -19.94
CA VAL A 145 -15.87 10.97 -18.65
C VAL A 145 -16.83 12.05 -18.15
N ALA A 146 -17.25 12.98 -19.00
CA ALA A 146 -18.20 14.02 -18.62
C ALA A 146 -19.55 13.43 -18.16
N GLU A 147 -20.07 12.44 -18.87
CA GLU A 147 -21.30 11.74 -18.47
C GLU A 147 -21.12 10.97 -17.16
N LEU A 148 -20.00 10.26 -17.00
CA LEU A 148 -19.71 9.55 -15.76
C LEU A 148 -19.58 10.52 -14.58
N ARG A 149 -18.98 11.71 -14.76
CA ARG A 149 -18.91 12.76 -13.72
C ARG A 149 -20.31 13.24 -13.32
N ARG A 150 -21.20 13.50 -14.29
CA ARG A 150 -22.59 13.88 -14.01
C ARG A 150 -23.35 12.81 -13.21
N ARG A 151 -23.25 11.55 -13.64
CA ARG A 151 -23.86 10.42 -12.94
C ARG A 151 -23.31 10.26 -11.53
N THR A 152 -21.99 10.35 -11.38
CA THR A 152 -21.30 10.22 -10.10
C THR A 152 -21.71 11.32 -9.13
N ALA A 153 -21.72 12.58 -9.57
CA ALA A 153 -22.18 13.70 -8.74
C ALA A 153 -23.65 13.53 -8.30
N LYS A 154 -24.51 13.03 -9.19
CA LYS A 154 -25.93 12.77 -8.88
C LYS A 154 -26.12 11.62 -7.89
N VAL A 155 -25.39 10.53 -8.04
CA VAL A 155 -25.51 9.33 -7.19
C VAL A 155 -24.88 9.59 -5.83
N LEU A 156 -23.61 10.00 -5.80
CA LEU A 156 -22.86 10.18 -4.56
C LEU A 156 -23.19 11.47 -3.82
N GLY A 157 -23.65 12.52 -4.51
CA GLY A 157 -24.10 13.77 -3.88
C GLY A 157 -25.37 13.64 -3.05
N ARG A 158 -26.04 12.47 -3.08
CA ARG A 158 -27.13 12.11 -2.16
C ARG A 158 -26.64 11.52 -0.85
N VAL A 159 -25.37 11.10 -0.81
CA VAL A 159 -24.75 10.37 0.30
C VAL A 159 -23.79 11.28 1.05
N THR A 160 -22.97 12.04 0.34
CA THR A 160 -21.93 12.90 0.91
C THR A 160 -22.03 14.32 0.36
N ALA A 161 -21.34 15.26 1.01
CA ALA A 161 -21.23 16.64 0.55
C ALA A 161 -20.55 16.72 -0.82
N THR A 162 -20.91 17.72 -1.64
CA THR A 162 -20.40 17.83 -3.02
C THR A 162 -18.88 18.02 -3.07
N ASP A 163 -18.33 18.72 -2.10
CA ASP A 163 -16.89 18.93 -1.95
C ASP A 163 -16.14 17.67 -1.51
N ASN A 164 -16.81 16.60 -1.07
CA ASN A 164 -16.17 15.31 -0.82
C ASN A 164 -16.02 14.44 -2.08
N ILE A 165 -16.57 14.89 -3.23
CA ILE A 165 -16.50 14.20 -4.52
C ILE A 165 -15.47 14.92 -5.38
N LYS A 166 -14.21 14.48 -5.31
CA LYS A 166 -13.06 15.18 -5.90
C LYS A 166 -12.71 14.62 -7.27
N PHE A 167 -13.02 15.40 -8.31
CA PHE A 167 -12.57 15.15 -9.68
C PHE A 167 -11.30 15.92 -10.06
N ASP A 168 -10.87 16.85 -9.21
CA ASP A 168 -9.79 17.79 -9.50
C ASP A 168 -8.42 17.12 -9.60
N GLY A 169 -7.52 17.77 -10.34
CA GLY A 169 -6.16 17.29 -10.54
C GLY A 169 -5.35 17.09 -9.26
N LEU A 170 -5.47 17.95 -8.25
CA LEU A 170 -4.66 17.85 -7.02
C LEU A 170 -5.03 16.59 -6.24
N SER A 171 -6.32 16.35 -6.04
CA SER A 171 -6.83 15.16 -5.36
C SER A 171 -6.43 13.89 -6.14
N ARG A 172 -6.62 13.85 -7.46
CA ARG A 172 -6.26 12.68 -8.27
C ARG A 172 -4.75 12.40 -8.31
N VAL A 173 -3.91 13.44 -8.38
CA VAL A 173 -2.44 13.28 -8.37
C VAL A 173 -1.93 12.80 -7.03
N SER A 174 -2.44 13.33 -5.91
CA SER A 174 -2.02 12.91 -4.57
C SER A 174 -2.42 11.47 -4.23
N HIS A 175 -3.41 10.90 -4.94
CA HIS A 175 -3.95 9.57 -4.70
C HIS A 175 -3.56 8.53 -5.77
N VAL A 176 -2.58 8.86 -6.64
CA VAL A 176 -2.12 7.98 -7.72
C VAL A 176 -1.16 6.87 -7.25
N THR A 177 -0.57 7.02 -6.06
CA THR A 177 0.52 6.16 -5.58
C THR A 177 0.53 5.99 -4.07
N ASP A 178 1.21 4.95 -3.58
CA ASP A 178 1.58 4.76 -2.17
C ASP A 178 3.11 4.91 -2.00
N ALA A 179 3.68 4.43 -0.90
CA ALA A 179 5.11 4.56 -0.63
C ALA A 179 6.02 3.74 -1.57
N THR A 180 5.46 2.87 -2.43
CA THR A 180 6.21 2.25 -3.53
C THR A 180 6.59 3.24 -4.63
N ASP A 181 5.96 4.42 -4.66
CA ASP A 181 6.12 5.47 -5.67
C ASP A 181 5.72 5.05 -7.10
N TRP A 182 5.01 3.91 -7.24
CA TRP A 182 4.50 3.44 -8.52
C TRP A 182 3.27 4.24 -8.94
N ARG A 183 3.29 4.80 -10.16
CA ARG A 183 2.21 5.62 -10.71
C ARG A 183 1.58 4.93 -11.91
N VAL A 184 0.73 3.94 -11.66
CA VAL A 184 0.15 3.09 -12.71
C VAL A 184 -0.99 3.80 -13.43
N GLU A 185 -2.06 4.17 -12.74
CA GLU A 185 -3.17 4.98 -13.28
C GLU A 185 -3.63 6.05 -12.29
N TYR A 186 -4.28 7.10 -12.81
CA TYR A 186 -4.99 8.07 -12.00
C TYR A 186 -6.40 7.57 -11.69
N PRO A 187 -6.91 7.77 -10.46
CA PRO A 187 -8.29 7.44 -10.17
C PRO A 187 -9.23 8.37 -10.95
N PHE A 188 -10.43 7.89 -11.25
CA PHE A 188 -11.49 8.71 -11.85
C PHE A 188 -11.99 9.75 -10.86
N VAL A 189 -12.16 9.36 -9.59
CA VAL A 189 -12.64 10.22 -8.51
C VAL A 189 -11.97 9.84 -7.19
N VAL A 190 -11.74 10.83 -6.32
CA VAL A 190 -11.38 10.62 -4.92
C VAL A 190 -12.58 11.02 -4.06
N LEU A 191 -12.95 10.15 -3.12
CA LEU A 191 -14.06 10.34 -2.19
C LEU A 191 -13.52 10.53 -0.79
N MET A 192 -13.97 11.57 -0.08
CA MET A 192 -13.45 11.95 1.24
C MET A 192 -14.60 12.12 2.26
N PRO A 193 -15.24 11.03 2.71
CA PRO A 193 -16.37 11.10 3.65
C PRO A 193 -16.05 11.90 4.91
N ASP A 194 -17.02 12.61 5.46
CA ASP A 194 -16.89 13.29 6.76
C ASP A 194 -17.15 12.35 7.94
N THR A 195 -17.99 11.33 7.72
CA THR A 195 -18.45 10.43 8.77
C THR A 195 -18.49 8.99 8.31
N GLU A 196 -18.33 8.04 9.24
CA GLU A 196 -18.45 6.61 8.88
C GLU A 196 -19.84 6.27 8.33
N ALA A 197 -20.90 6.99 8.73
CA ALA A 197 -22.27 6.75 8.26
C ALA A 197 -22.44 6.85 6.74
N GLU A 198 -21.57 7.58 6.05
CA GLU A 198 -21.59 7.72 4.58
C GLU A 198 -21.05 6.48 3.86
N MET A 199 -20.22 5.66 4.52
CA MET A 199 -19.40 4.63 3.89
C MET A 199 -20.22 3.60 3.10
N ALA A 200 -21.32 3.09 3.67
CA ALA A 200 -22.19 2.14 2.99
C ALA A 200 -22.82 2.75 1.73
N GLY A 201 -23.27 4.01 1.80
CA GLY A 201 -23.82 4.72 0.65
C GLY A 201 -22.79 4.95 -0.45
N LEU A 202 -21.54 5.29 -0.08
CA LEU A 202 -20.45 5.51 -1.02
C LEU A 202 -20.06 4.21 -1.73
N VAL A 203 -19.92 3.11 -0.99
CA VAL A 203 -19.63 1.78 -1.57
C VAL A 203 -20.73 1.38 -2.55
N LYS A 204 -22.00 1.48 -2.13
CA LYS A 204 -23.14 1.17 -3.00
C LYS A 204 -23.15 2.00 -4.28
N GLY A 205 -22.94 3.32 -4.14
CA GLY A 205 -22.93 4.24 -5.27
C GLY A 205 -21.79 3.96 -6.25
N CYS A 206 -20.58 3.66 -5.75
CA CYS A 206 -19.45 3.26 -6.60
C CYS A 206 -19.73 1.97 -7.38
N VAL A 207 -20.33 0.96 -6.74
CA VAL A 207 -20.73 -0.30 -7.40
C VAL A 207 -21.79 -0.03 -8.48
N GLU A 208 -22.82 0.78 -8.19
CA GLU A 208 -23.85 1.19 -9.18
C GLU A 208 -23.25 1.90 -10.40
N LEU A 209 -22.19 2.69 -10.18
CA LEU A 209 -21.47 3.41 -11.24
C LEU A 209 -20.48 2.52 -12.00
N GLY A 210 -20.23 1.29 -11.55
CA GLY A 210 -19.25 0.37 -12.13
C GLY A 210 -17.79 0.78 -11.84
N LEU A 211 -17.54 1.47 -10.73
CA LEU A 211 -16.20 1.91 -10.32
C LEU A 211 -15.52 0.84 -9.48
N THR A 212 -14.24 0.55 -9.77
CA THR A 212 -13.39 -0.21 -8.84
C THR A 212 -13.12 0.64 -7.60
N ILE A 213 -13.36 0.09 -6.40
CA ILE A 213 -13.15 0.80 -5.14
C ILE A 213 -11.77 0.48 -4.59
N ILE A 214 -11.03 1.51 -4.18
CA ILE A 214 -9.72 1.38 -3.54
C ILE A 214 -9.78 2.14 -2.20
N PRO A 215 -9.79 1.45 -1.06
CA PRO A 215 -9.68 2.11 0.23
C PRO A 215 -8.28 2.68 0.43
N ARG A 216 -8.22 3.85 1.08
CA ARG A 216 -6.96 4.52 1.37
C ARG A 216 -7.03 5.24 2.71
N GLY A 217 -5.97 5.09 3.52
CA GLY A 217 -5.61 6.01 4.61
C GLY A 217 -4.44 6.89 4.17
N GLY A 218 -3.43 7.09 5.02
CA GLY A 218 -2.26 7.93 4.69
C GLY A 218 -1.32 7.48 3.57
N GLY A 219 -1.65 6.42 2.82
CA GLY A 219 -0.90 6.02 1.61
C GLY A 219 0.53 5.51 1.86
N THR A 220 0.86 5.06 3.07
CA THR A 220 2.23 4.66 3.47
C THR A 220 2.57 3.19 3.15
N GLY A 221 1.74 2.49 2.36
CA GLY A 221 1.93 1.07 2.04
C GLY A 221 3.09 0.84 1.07
N TYR A 222 3.74 -0.33 1.17
CA TYR A 222 4.83 -0.76 0.28
C TYR A 222 4.45 -1.96 -0.60
N THR A 223 3.16 -2.27 -0.73
CA THR A 223 2.65 -3.41 -1.51
C THR A 223 1.90 -3.01 -2.78
N GLY A 224 1.68 -1.70 -3.01
CA GLY A 224 0.87 -1.22 -4.12
C GLY A 224 -0.64 -1.32 -3.89
N GLY A 225 -1.08 -1.69 -2.69
CA GLY A 225 -2.50 -1.94 -2.38
C GLY A 225 -3.41 -0.72 -2.50
N ALA A 226 -2.86 0.50 -2.45
CA ALA A 226 -3.61 1.75 -2.60
C ALA A 226 -3.43 2.41 -3.99
N ILE A 227 -2.87 1.68 -4.97
CA ILE A 227 -2.55 2.21 -6.30
C ILE A 227 -3.66 1.87 -7.30
N PRO A 228 -4.24 2.87 -7.99
CA PRO A 228 -5.15 2.61 -9.09
C PRO A 228 -4.46 1.91 -10.25
N LEU A 229 -5.02 0.77 -10.67
CA LEU A 229 -4.56 0.01 -11.84
C LEU A 229 -5.38 0.31 -13.09
N THR A 230 -6.55 0.91 -12.93
CA THR A 230 -7.44 1.30 -14.02
C THR A 230 -7.95 2.72 -13.79
N TRP A 231 -8.19 3.46 -14.88
CA TRP A 231 -8.73 4.81 -14.81
C TRP A 231 -10.13 4.84 -14.18
N ASN A 232 -10.93 3.78 -14.38
CA ASN A 232 -12.32 3.68 -13.93
C ASN A 232 -12.40 3.20 -12.47
N SER A 233 -11.74 3.94 -11.58
CA SER A 233 -11.62 3.62 -10.15
C SER A 233 -11.96 4.81 -9.25
N ALA A 234 -12.55 4.52 -8.09
CA ALA A 234 -12.77 5.46 -7.00
C ALA A 234 -11.81 5.14 -5.85
N VAL A 235 -11.03 6.13 -5.44
CA VAL A 235 -10.27 6.01 -4.18
C VAL A 235 -11.13 6.59 -3.06
N ILE A 236 -11.43 5.80 -2.04
CA ILE A 236 -12.13 6.28 -0.83
C ILE A 236 -11.07 6.55 0.23
N ASN A 237 -10.78 7.84 0.46
CA ASN A 237 -9.83 8.27 1.47
C ASN A 237 -10.54 8.46 2.83
N THR A 238 -10.09 7.70 3.82
CA THR A 238 -10.65 7.64 5.18
C THR A 238 -9.99 8.62 6.16
N GLU A 239 -8.99 9.40 5.76
CA GLU A 239 -8.21 10.30 6.63
C GLU A 239 -9.04 11.34 7.39
N LYS A 240 -10.24 11.70 6.89
CA LYS A 240 -11.18 12.59 7.59
C LYS A 240 -11.93 11.91 8.76
N LEU A 241 -11.94 10.58 8.80
CA LEU A 241 -12.52 9.81 9.90
C LEU A 241 -11.50 9.77 11.05
N GLU A 242 -11.35 10.87 11.77
CA GLU A 242 -10.30 11.08 12.78
C GLU A 242 -10.79 11.14 14.23
N ALA A 243 -12.05 10.77 14.50
CA ALA A 243 -12.54 10.72 15.87
C ALA A 243 -11.85 9.61 16.68
N MET A 244 -11.56 9.88 17.95
CA MET A 244 -10.98 8.91 18.89
C MET A 244 -11.30 9.26 20.34
N THR A 245 -11.20 8.28 21.22
CA THR A 245 -11.33 8.46 22.68
C THR A 245 -9.98 8.67 23.34
N ALA A 246 -10.00 9.08 24.61
CA ALA A 246 -8.87 8.82 25.51
C ALA A 246 -8.82 7.31 25.87
N VAL A 247 -7.88 6.93 26.74
CA VAL A 247 -7.88 5.59 27.32
C VAL A 247 -9.12 5.41 28.20
N GLU A 248 -9.84 4.32 27.97
CA GLU A 248 -11.02 3.89 28.72
C GLU A 248 -10.79 2.50 29.30
N MET A 249 -11.12 2.33 30.58
CA MET A 249 -11.17 1.01 31.23
C MET A 249 -12.51 0.36 30.90
N LEU A 250 -12.49 -0.82 30.28
CA LEU A 250 -13.69 -1.54 29.89
C LEU A 250 -13.54 -3.04 30.16
N THR A 251 -14.61 -3.70 30.59
CA THR A 251 -14.71 -5.16 30.59
C THR A 251 -15.04 -5.64 29.17
N LEU A 252 -14.08 -6.29 28.50
CA LEU A 252 -14.31 -6.88 27.19
C LEU A 252 -15.16 -8.16 27.28
N PRO A 253 -15.87 -8.55 26.21
CA PRO A 253 -16.67 -9.77 26.21
C PRO A 253 -15.88 -11.03 26.60
N GLY A 254 -16.36 -11.75 27.62
CA GLY A 254 -15.73 -12.96 28.13
C GLY A 254 -14.59 -12.73 29.13
N MET A 255 -14.33 -11.48 29.54
CA MET A 255 -13.39 -11.15 30.61
C MET A 255 -14.14 -10.80 31.91
N ASP A 256 -13.48 -11.00 33.04
CA ASP A 256 -14.00 -10.76 34.40
C ASP A 256 -13.41 -9.50 35.06
N HIS A 257 -12.55 -8.77 34.36
CA HIS A 257 -11.89 -7.56 34.80
C HIS A 257 -11.86 -6.50 33.71
N GLU A 258 -11.63 -5.25 34.10
CA GLU A 258 -11.44 -4.15 33.15
C GLU A 258 -10.04 -4.15 32.55
N VAL A 259 -9.96 -3.79 31.28
CA VAL A 259 -8.70 -3.56 30.56
C VAL A 259 -8.70 -2.18 29.93
N ALA A 260 -7.51 -1.61 29.75
CA ALA A 260 -7.35 -0.31 29.11
C ALA A 260 -7.54 -0.44 27.60
N THR A 261 -8.37 0.43 27.03
CA THR A 261 -8.69 0.43 25.60
C THR A 261 -8.75 1.85 25.02
N ILE A 262 -8.61 1.96 23.71
CA ILE A 262 -8.86 3.20 22.96
C ILE A 262 -9.75 2.87 21.76
N TRP A 263 -10.77 3.69 21.51
CA TRP A 263 -11.54 3.65 20.26
C TRP A 263 -11.06 4.71 19.29
N THR A 264 -11.05 4.37 18.00
CA THR A 264 -10.53 5.19 16.91
C THR A 264 -11.34 4.97 15.65
N GLU A 265 -11.61 6.02 14.90
CA GLU A 265 -11.96 5.92 13.48
C GLU A 265 -10.74 5.56 12.62
N ALA A 266 -10.99 5.10 11.39
CA ALA A 266 -10.00 4.53 10.49
C ALA A 266 -8.94 5.54 10.00
N GLY A 267 -9.29 6.83 9.95
CA GLY A 267 -8.41 7.91 9.51
C GLY A 267 -7.43 8.41 10.56
N VAL A 268 -7.61 8.03 11.83
CA VAL A 268 -6.74 8.46 12.93
C VAL A 268 -5.29 8.03 12.63
N VAL A 269 -4.37 9.00 12.65
CA VAL A 269 -2.94 8.76 12.50
C VAL A 269 -2.42 7.93 13.68
N THR A 270 -1.65 6.88 13.39
CA THR A 270 -1.15 5.92 14.39
C THR A 270 -0.44 6.60 15.55
N GLN A 271 0.39 7.61 15.28
CA GLN A 271 1.11 8.35 16.32
C GLN A 271 0.16 9.02 17.31
N ARG A 272 -0.99 9.56 16.86
CA ARG A 272 -1.96 10.20 17.76
C ARG A 272 -2.56 9.20 18.75
N VAL A 273 -2.74 7.95 18.33
CA VAL A 273 -3.20 6.85 19.19
C VAL A 273 -2.13 6.46 20.20
N ALA A 274 -0.87 6.39 19.77
CA ALA A 274 0.26 6.15 20.66
C ALA A 274 0.39 7.24 21.72
N ASP A 275 0.31 8.51 21.34
CA ASP A 275 0.39 9.65 22.27
C ASP A 275 -0.79 9.65 23.25
N ALA A 276 -1.98 9.26 22.81
CA ALA A 276 -3.16 9.15 23.67
C ALA A 276 -3.02 8.02 24.70
N ALA A 277 -2.46 6.87 24.29
CA ALA A 277 -2.13 5.79 25.20
C ALA A 277 -1.09 6.25 26.23
N GLU A 278 -0.02 6.91 25.80
CA GLU A 278 1.05 7.40 26.66
C GLU A 278 0.55 8.41 27.70
N ARG A 279 -0.31 9.36 27.30
CA ARG A 279 -0.98 10.27 28.24
C ARG A 279 -1.80 9.55 29.31
N GLY A 280 -2.34 8.37 28.98
CA GLY A 280 -3.05 7.51 29.92
C GLY A 280 -2.13 6.62 30.78
N GLY A 281 -0.82 6.66 30.59
CA GLY A 281 0.13 5.75 31.25
C GLY A 281 0.22 4.36 30.61
N PHE A 282 -0.20 4.24 29.35
CA PHE A 282 -0.22 3.00 28.57
C PHE A 282 0.61 3.13 27.30
N VAL A 283 0.73 2.02 26.56
CA VAL A 283 1.46 1.90 25.32
C VAL A 283 0.56 1.28 24.28
N PHE A 284 0.44 1.97 23.14
CA PHE A 284 -0.12 1.37 21.93
C PHE A 284 0.94 0.47 21.28
N ALA A 285 0.58 -0.80 21.07
CA ALA A 285 1.50 -1.84 20.60
C ALA A 285 1.74 -1.79 19.08
N VAL A 286 0.81 -1.25 18.30
CA VAL A 286 0.94 -1.18 16.85
C VAL A 286 1.79 0.03 16.49
N ASP A 287 3.08 -0.21 16.24
CA ASP A 287 4.09 0.84 16.06
C ASP A 287 4.91 0.67 14.76
N PRO A 288 4.28 0.70 13.57
CA PRO A 288 5.01 0.68 12.31
C PRO A 288 5.94 1.89 12.20
N THR A 289 7.04 1.77 11.47
CA THR A 289 7.98 2.88 11.22
C THR A 289 7.30 4.11 10.61
N SER A 290 6.18 3.93 9.92
CA SER A 290 5.36 4.99 9.35
C SER A 290 4.31 5.56 10.33
N ALA A 291 4.46 5.41 11.65
CA ALA A 291 3.44 5.80 12.64
C ALA A 291 2.97 7.26 12.52
N GLU A 292 3.86 8.18 12.11
CA GLU A 292 3.55 9.61 11.94
C GLU A 292 2.63 9.91 10.75
N ALA A 293 2.43 8.96 9.83
CA ALA A 293 1.63 9.16 8.61
C ALA A 293 0.63 8.03 8.31
N SER A 294 0.88 6.81 8.80
CA SER A 294 -0.07 5.69 8.67
C SER A 294 -1.32 5.94 9.51
N CYS A 295 -2.46 5.42 9.02
CA CYS A 295 -3.73 5.52 9.72
C CYS A 295 -4.20 4.13 10.20
N ILE A 296 -5.05 4.12 11.23
CA ILE A 296 -5.62 2.93 11.87
C ILE A 296 -6.26 1.95 10.89
N GLY A 297 -7.06 2.43 9.93
CA GLY A 297 -7.70 1.57 8.94
C GLY A 297 -6.68 0.81 8.08
N GLY A 298 -5.59 1.48 7.69
CA GLY A 298 -4.47 0.87 6.99
C GLY A 298 -3.73 -0.15 7.86
N ASN A 299 -3.53 0.14 9.14
CA ASN A 299 -2.90 -0.79 10.07
C ASN A 299 -3.69 -2.10 10.21
N ILE A 300 -5.03 -2.03 10.26
CA ILE A 300 -5.89 -3.20 10.30
C ILE A 300 -5.83 -3.94 8.95
N ALA A 301 -6.06 -3.25 7.85
CA ALA A 301 -6.04 -3.84 6.51
C ALA A 301 -4.71 -4.52 6.16
N MET A 302 -3.60 -4.05 6.73
CA MET A 302 -2.25 -4.60 6.53
C MET A 302 -1.80 -5.53 7.67
N ASN A 303 -2.58 -5.68 8.73
CA ASN A 303 -2.17 -6.30 9.99
C ASN A 303 -0.79 -5.79 10.47
N ALA A 304 -0.67 -4.48 10.62
CA ALA A 304 0.59 -3.81 10.93
C ALA A 304 1.21 -4.34 12.23
N GLY A 305 2.53 -4.48 12.21
CA GLY A 305 3.32 -4.75 13.41
C GLY A 305 4.21 -3.55 13.72
N GLY A 306 5.40 -3.86 14.20
CA GLY A 306 6.43 -2.89 14.58
C GLY A 306 7.35 -3.54 15.60
N LYS A 307 8.27 -2.77 16.19
CA LYS A 307 9.25 -3.35 17.13
C LYS A 307 8.60 -3.98 18.36
N LYS A 308 7.46 -3.42 18.82
CA LYS A 308 6.72 -3.92 19.99
C LYS A 308 5.94 -5.21 19.71
N ALA A 309 5.86 -5.66 18.46
CA ALA A 309 5.20 -6.91 18.12
C ALA A 309 5.87 -8.14 18.75
N VAL A 310 7.14 -8.01 19.17
CA VAL A 310 7.83 -9.02 19.98
C VAL A 310 7.10 -9.28 21.30
N LEU A 311 6.52 -8.24 21.92
CA LEU A 311 5.76 -8.35 23.16
C LEU A 311 4.31 -8.74 22.90
N TRP A 312 3.58 -7.90 22.14
CA TRP A 312 2.12 -7.95 22.06
C TRP A 312 1.58 -8.31 20.68
N GLY A 313 2.44 -8.69 19.75
CA GLY A 313 2.05 -9.05 18.39
C GLY A 313 1.64 -7.87 17.51
N THR A 314 0.95 -8.20 16.43
CA THR A 314 0.49 -7.31 15.36
C THR A 314 -0.87 -6.68 15.67
N ALA A 315 -1.42 -5.89 14.75
CA ALA A 315 -2.73 -5.28 14.89
C ALA A 315 -3.83 -6.28 15.29
N LEU A 316 -3.88 -7.46 14.66
CA LEU A 316 -4.83 -8.53 15.00
C LEU A 316 -4.79 -8.90 16.48
N ASP A 317 -3.60 -8.97 17.05
CA ASP A 317 -3.38 -9.39 18.43
C ASP A 317 -3.91 -8.36 19.44
N ASN A 318 -4.09 -7.10 19.00
CA ASN A 318 -4.41 -5.95 19.83
C ASN A 318 -5.83 -5.40 19.59
N LEU A 319 -6.60 -5.95 18.65
CA LEU A 319 -7.97 -5.54 18.38
C LEU A 319 -8.94 -6.19 19.36
N ALA A 320 -9.72 -5.36 20.05
CA ALA A 320 -10.90 -5.79 20.79
C ALA A 320 -12.12 -5.89 19.87
N SER A 321 -12.29 -4.93 18.96
CA SER A 321 -13.31 -4.95 17.91
C SER A 321 -12.98 -4.04 16.74
N TRP A 322 -13.62 -4.25 15.60
CA TRP A 322 -13.60 -3.33 14.47
C TRP A 322 -14.92 -3.34 13.71
N ARG A 323 -15.18 -2.23 13.01
CA ARG A 323 -16.36 -2.01 12.18
C ARG A 323 -15.91 -1.73 10.75
N MET A 324 -16.65 -2.26 9.79
CA MET A 324 -16.35 -2.13 8.37
C MET A 324 -17.60 -2.16 7.50
N VAL A 325 -17.45 -1.71 6.26
CA VAL A 325 -18.44 -1.85 5.19
C VAL A 325 -17.96 -2.89 4.19
N THR A 326 -18.80 -3.88 3.90
CA THR A 326 -18.51 -4.97 2.95
C THR A 326 -18.77 -4.52 1.50
N PRO A 327 -18.30 -5.28 0.48
CA PRO A 327 -18.57 -4.99 -0.94
C PRO A 327 -20.06 -4.94 -1.29
N GLU A 328 -20.92 -5.61 -0.53
CA GLU A 328 -22.39 -5.56 -0.66
C GLU A 328 -23.01 -4.29 -0.08
N ALA A 329 -22.18 -3.32 0.35
CA ALA A 329 -22.60 -2.10 1.03
C ALA A 329 -23.37 -2.36 2.32
N LYS A 330 -22.98 -3.41 3.04
CA LYS A 330 -23.53 -3.77 4.35
C LYS A 330 -22.52 -3.51 5.45
N TRP A 331 -23.02 -3.28 6.66
CA TRP A 331 -22.18 -3.06 7.81
C TRP A 331 -21.82 -4.38 8.48
N LEU A 332 -20.58 -4.50 8.91
CA LEU A 332 -20.06 -5.64 9.66
C LEU A 332 -19.32 -5.13 10.89
N GLU A 333 -19.71 -5.64 12.05
CA GLU A 333 -19.00 -5.47 13.31
C GLU A 333 -18.37 -6.81 13.70
N VAL A 334 -17.07 -6.78 14.01
CA VAL A 334 -16.32 -7.95 14.48
C VAL A 334 -15.83 -7.67 15.88
N THR A 335 -16.13 -8.56 16.82
CA THR A 335 -15.71 -8.44 18.22
C THR A 335 -14.94 -9.68 18.65
N ARG A 336 -13.76 -9.48 19.23
CA ARG A 336 -12.93 -10.56 19.78
C ARG A 336 -13.48 -10.96 21.15
N LEU A 337 -13.78 -12.25 21.31
CA LEU A 337 -14.29 -12.81 22.57
C LEU A 337 -13.14 -13.44 23.36
N ASN A 338 -13.16 -13.30 24.69
CA ASN A 338 -12.14 -13.84 25.59
C ASN A 338 -10.71 -13.41 25.18
N HIS A 339 -10.51 -12.10 25.00
CA HIS A 339 -9.23 -11.55 24.56
C HIS A 339 -8.11 -11.95 25.55
N ASN A 340 -7.04 -12.60 25.06
CA ASN A 340 -5.97 -13.13 25.92
C ASN A 340 -4.90 -12.11 26.33
N MET A 341 -5.04 -10.85 25.90
CA MET A 341 -4.10 -9.75 26.16
C MET A 341 -2.67 -10.00 25.67
N GLY A 342 -2.50 -10.96 24.76
CA GLY A 342 -1.23 -11.37 24.19
C GLY A 342 -1.39 -11.82 22.75
N LYS A 343 -0.42 -12.59 22.25
CA LYS A 343 -0.42 -13.01 20.86
C LYS A 343 -1.52 -14.05 20.62
N ILE A 344 -2.27 -13.89 19.54
CA ILE A 344 -3.43 -14.72 19.21
C ILE A 344 -3.07 -16.17 18.89
N HIS A 345 -1.81 -16.44 18.53
CA HIS A 345 -1.36 -17.81 18.26
C HIS A 345 -0.98 -18.60 19.51
N ASP A 346 -0.93 -17.93 20.68
CA ASP A 346 -0.64 -18.58 21.96
C ASP A 346 -1.89 -19.22 22.59
N VAL A 347 -3.10 -18.95 22.06
CA VAL A 347 -4.33 -19.60 22.50
C VAL A 347 -4.68 -20.81 21.66
N ASP A 348 -5.31 -21.82 22.27
CA ASP A 348 -5.79 -23.00 21.55
C ASP A 348 -6.80 -22.62 20.47
N VAL A 349 -7.78 -21.76 20.81
CA VAL A 349 -8.84 -21.26 19.93
C VAL A 349 -9.08 -19.78 20.19
N ALA A 350 -9.04 -18.97 19.13
CA ALA A 350 -9.50 -17.59 19.14
C ALA A 350 -10.95 -17.52 18.66
N ARG A 351 -11.76 -16.69 19.33
CA ARG A 351 -13.20 -16.57 19.07
C ARG A 351 -13.56 -15.15 18.65
N PHE A 352 -14.41 -15.04 17.65
CA PHE A 352 -14.91 -13.76 17.15
C PHE A 352 -16.42 -13.82 16.95
N GLU A 353 -17.14 -12.80 17.41
CA GLU A 353 -18.53 -12.58 17.02
C GLU A 353 -18.57 -11.62 15.83
N LEU A 354 -19.29 -12.02 14.78
CA LEU A 354 -19.50 -11.23 13.57
C LEU A 354 -20.98 -10.86 13.50
N ARG A 355 -21.29 -9.57 13.47
CA ARG A 355 -22.65 -9.04 13.38
C ARG A 355 -22.80 -8.26 12.09
N TYR A 356 -23.72 -8.69 11.25
CA TYR A 356 -24.01 -8.10 9.95
C TYR A 356 -25.29 -7.29 10.01
N PHE A 357 -25.22 -6.06 9.55
CA PHE A 357 -26.34 -5.13 9.52
C PHE A 357 -26.64 -4.70 8.09
N ASP A 358 -27.87 -4.23 7.89
CA ASP A 358 -28.29 -3.59 6.65
C ASP A 358 -27.42 -2.36 6.31
N ALA A 359 -27.61 -1.77 5.13
CA ALA A 359 -26.86 -0.59 4.69
C ALA A 359 -27.03 0.65 5.59
N SER A 360 -28.08 0.70 6.43
CA SER A 360 -28.27 1.77 7.41
C SER A 360 -27.41 1.59 8.66
N GLY A 361 -26.90 0.38 8.89
CA GLY A 361 -26.13 0.01 10.07
C GLY A 361 -26.98 -0.13 11.34
N LYS A 362 -28.32 -0.14 11.22
CA LYS A 362 -29.25 -0.16 12.35
C LYS A 362 -29.95 -1.51 12.51
N THR A 363 -30.32 -2.16 11.40
CA THR A 363 -31.03 -3.43 11.44
C THR A 363 -30.03 -4.57 11.41
N LEU A 364 -29.94 -5.34 12.49
CA LEU A 364 -29.17 -6.58 12.51
C LEU A 364 -29.85 -7.61 11.61
N GLU A 365 -29.13 -8.11 10.61
CA GLU A 365 -29.64 -9.11 9.66
C GLU A 365 -29.23 -10.52 10.07
N ARG A 366 -27.97 -10.69 10.52
CA ARG A 366 -27.46 -11.97 11.01
C ARG A 366 -26.27 -11.79 11.94
N SER A 367 -26.02 -12.80 12.76
CA SER A 367 -24.83 -12.92 13.59
C SER A 367 -24.26 -14.32 13.48
N GLU A 368 -22.93 -14.44 13.53
CA GLU A 368 -22.23 -15.72 13.59
C GLU A 368 -21.01 -15.63 14.51
N GLN A 369 -20.51 -16.79 14.93
CA GLN A 369 -19.26 -16.87 15.67
C GLN A 369 -18.24 -17.68 14.88
N LEU A 370 -17.02 -17.14 14.79
CA LEU A 370 -15.87 -17.84 14.24
C LEU A 370 -15.01 -18.36 15.38
N GLU A 371 -14.74 -19.67 15.35
CA GLU A 371 -13.77 -20.32 16.22
C GLU A 371 -12.58 -20.77 15.36
N ILE A 372 -11.42 -20.17 15.58
CA ILE A 372 -10.23 -20.39 14.75
C ILE A 372 -9.10 -20.86 15.67
N PRO A 373 -8.48 -22.02 15.41
CA PRO A 373 -7.32 -22.46 16.19
C PRO A 373 -6.21 -21.41 16.11
N GLY A 374 -5.68 -20.94 17.24
CA GLY A 374 -4.77 -19.79 17.28
C GLY A 374 -3.54 -19.98 16.39
N ARG A 375 -3.01 -21.21 16.35
CA ARG A 375 -1.89 -21.62 15.50
C ARG A 375 -2.08 -21.42 13.99
N VAL A 376 -3.31 -21.19 13.51
CA VAL A 376 -3.61 -21.01 12.08
C VAL A 376 -3.29 -19.59 11.61
N PHE A 377 -3.31 -18.58 12.50
CA PHE A 377 -3.10 -17.18 12.11
C PHE A 377 -1.69 -16.87 11.59
N ARG A 378 -0.72 -17.75 11.84
CA ARG A 378 0.64 -17.63 11.30
C ARG A 378 1.35 -18.99 11.34
N LYS A 379 2.22 -19.25 10.36
CA LYS A 379 3.13 -20.40 10.41
C LYS A 379 3.98 -20.38 11.68
N GLU A 380 4.23 -21.58 12.20
CA GLU A 380 5.08 -21.77 13.38
C GLU A 380 6.45 -21.09 13.18
N GLY A 381 6.89 -20.36 14.21
CA GLY A 381 8.13 -19.61 14.19
C GLY A 381 8.06 -18.22 13.54
N LEU A 382 6.96 -17.85 12.88
CA LEU A 382 6.78 -16.49 12.35
C LEU A 382 6.08 -15.57 13.37
N GLY A 383 6.63 -14.37 13.55
CA GLY A 383 5.95 -13.30 14.30
C GLY A 383 4.73 -12.74 13.54
N LYS A 384 4.76 -12.73 12.21
CA LYS A 384 3.66 -12.38 11.30
C LYS A 384 3.76 -13.22 10.03
N ASP A 385 2.65 -13.76 9.56
CA ASP A 385 2.58 -14.44 8.26
C ASP A 385 1.81 -13.59 7.26
N VAL A 386 2.53 -12.93 6.34
CA VAL A 386 1.92 -12.11 5.28
C VAL A 386 1.40 -12.94 4.09
N THR A 387 1.68 -14.24 4.05
CA THR A 387 1.33 -15.11 2.91
C THR A 387 -0.10 -15.62 2.98
N ASP A 388 -0.68 -15.69 4.18
CA ASP A 388 -2.08 -16.04 4.37
C ASP A 388 -2.96 -14.79 4.39
N LYS A 389 -3.63 -14.51 3.27
CA LYS A 389 -4.64 -13.45 3.16
C LYS A 389 -6.03 -13.93 3.53
N PHE A 390 -6.26 -15.23 3.64
CA PHE A 390 -7.57 -15.79 3.99
C PHE A 390 -7.81 -15.71 5.50
N LEU A 391 -6.79 -15.95 6.33
CA LEU A 391 -6.84 -15.91 7.80
C LEU A 391 -8.06 -16.65 8.35
N ALA A 392 -8.26 -17.88 7.84
CA ALA A 392 -9.40 -18.75 8.18
C ALA A 392 -10.78 -18.08 8.03
N GLY A 393 -10.91 -17.11 7.12
CA GLY A 393 -12.16 -16.40 6.86
C GLY A 393 -12.41 -15.18 7.75
N LEU A 394 -11.47 -14.80 8.63
CA LEU A 394 -11.60 -13.61 9.46
C LEU A 394 -11.57 -12.33 8.56
N PRO A 395 -12.62 -11.48 8.58
CA PRO A 395 -12.76 -10.39 7.62
C PRO A 395 -11.98 -9.12 8.02
N GLY A 396 -11.63 -8.31 7.02
CA GLY A 396 -11.00 -6.99 7.16
C GLY A 396 -9.50 -6.99 7.50
N ILE A 397 -9.05 -7.84 8.42
CA ILE A 397 -7.66 -7.89 8.87
C ILE A 397 -6.74 -8.57 7.84
N GLN A 398 -5.64 -7.91 7.46
CA GLN A 398 -4.69 -8.41 6.44
C GLN A 398 -5.27 -8.61 5.03
N LYS A 399 -6.42 -7.98 4.74
CA LYS A 399 -7.13 -8.11 3.46
C LYS A 399 -6.79 -7.05 2.45
N GLU A 400 -6.04 -6.03 2.87
CA GLU A 400 -5.61 -4.91 2.01
C GLU A 400 -6.79 -4.23 1.31
N GLY A 401 -7.98 -4.25 1.94
CA GLY A 401 -9.20 -3.65 1.39
C GLY A 401 -9.99 -4.53 0.42
N CYS A 402 -9.57 -5.77 0.15
CA CYS A 402 -10.22 -6.64 -0.83
C CYS A 402 -11.58 -7.19 -0.39
N ASP A 403 -11.91 -7.19 0.90
CA ASP A 403 -13.18 -7.69 1.44
C ASP A 403 -13.99 -6.62 2.20
N GLY A 404 -13.61 -5.35 2.06
CA GLY A 404 -14.34 -4.20 2.60
C GLY A 404 -13.45 -3.09 3.13
N LEU A 405 -14.09 -2.07 3.71
CA LEU A 405 -13.45 -0.86 4.20
C LEU A 405 -13.64 -0.74 5.70
N ILE A 406 -12.53 -0.74 6.45
CA ILE A 406 -12.54 -0.48 7.89
C ILE A 406 -12.95 0.98 8.14
N THR A 407 -13.85 1.21 9.10
CA THR A 407 -14.34 2.56 9.45
C THR A 407 -13.93 2.97 10.86
N SER A 408 -13.94 2.04 11.80
CA SER A 408 -13.55 2.29 13.20
C SER A 408 -13.13 1.00 13.89
N ALA A 409 -12.44 1.14 15.03
CA ALA A 409 -11.93 0.03 15.81
C ALA A 409 -11.73 0.40 17.28
N ARG A 410 -11.75 -0.63 18.13
CA ARG A 410 -11.33 -0.53 19.53
C ARG A 410 -10.14 -1.44 19.77
N TRP A 411 -9.13 -0.88 20.42
CA TRP A 411 -7.83 -1.48 20.66
C TRP A 411 -7.60 -1.70 22.14
N VAL A 412 -6.94 -2.78 22.50
CA VAL A 412 -6.32 -2.89 23.82
C VAL A 412 -5.00 -2.11 23.84
N VAL A 413 -4.72 -1.44 24.95
CA VAL A 413 -3.44 -0.77 25.19
C VAL A 413 -2.77 -1.38 26.42
N HIS A 414 -1.45 -1.40 26.42
CA HIS A 414 -0.66 -2.19 27.37
C HIS A 414 0.11 -1.32 28.35
N LYS A 415 0.62 -1.92 29.41
CA LYS A 415 1.58 -1.25 30.30
C LYS A 415 2.98 -1.80 30.02
N MET A 416 3.93 -0.90 29.78
CA MET A 416 5.33 -1.27 29.67
C MET A 416 5.89 -1.57 31.08
N PRO A 417 6.80 -2.54 31.25
CA PRO A 417 7.51 -2.73 32.51
C PRO A 417 8.25 -1.45 32.95
N ALA A 418 8.48 -1.32 34.26
CA ALA A 418 9.00 -0.08 34.86
C ALA A 418 10.43 0.30 34.42
N HIS A 419 11.26 -0.68 34.04
CA HIS A 419 12.65 -0.47 33.70
C HIS A 419 12.98 -1.04 32.32
N THR A 420 13.63 -0.24 31.47
CA THR A 420 14.09 -0.66 30.15
C THR A 420 15.56 -0.28 29.97
N ARG A 421 16.35 -1.18 29.37
CA ARG A 421 17.71 -0.94 28.90
C ARG A 421 17.82 -1.28 27.42
N THR A 422 18.41 -0.37 26.65
CA THR A 422 18.71 -0.59 25.24
C THR A 422 20.17 -0.99 25.07
N VAL A 423 20.42 -2.09 24.36
CA VAL A 423 21.77 -2.52 23.94
C VAL A 423 21.99 -2.22 22.46
N CYS A 424 23.22 -1.82 22.13
CA CYS A 424 23.72 -1.69 20.76
C CYS A 424 24.95 -2.60 20.63
N LEU A 425 24.84 -3.64 19.82
CA LEU A 425 25.86 -4.68 19.66
C LEU A 425 26.45 -4.57 18.26
N GLU A 426 27.72 -4.18 18.14
CA GLU A 426 28.40 -3.95 16.85
C GLU A 426 29.32 -5.12 16.51
N PHE A 427 29.07 -5.77 15.37
CA PHE A 427 29.84 -6.92 14.91
C PHE A 427 30.71 -6.53 13.72
N PHE A 428 32.02 -6.74 13.85
CA PHE A 428 33.00 -6.37 12.83
C PHE A 428 33.47 -7.56 11.98
N GLY A 429 33.19 -8.78 12.44
CA GLY A 429 33.47 -10.03 11.72
C GLY A 429 32.51 -10.27 10.56
N ASN A 430 32.59 -11.45 9.93
CA ASN A 430 31.65 -11.82 8.88
C ASN A 430 30.24 -11.94 9.45
N ALA A 431 29.22 -11.43 8.75
CA ALA A 431 27.84 -11.48 9.20
C ALA A 431 27.36 -12.91 9.54
N LYS A 432 27.86 -13.94 8.83
CA LYS A 432 27.54 -15.34 9.12
C LYS A 432 27.92 -15.78 10.55
N ASP A 433 28.94 -15.17 11.13
CA ASP A 433 29.45 -15.50 12.47
C ASP A 433 28.67 -14.73 13.54
N ALA A 434 28.09 -13.59 13.16
CA ALA A 434 27.30 -12.71 14.02
C ALA A 434 25.83 -13.12 14.09
N VAL A 435 25.21 -13.56 12.99
CA VAL A 435 23.78 -13.96 12.92
C VAL A 435 23.36 -14.96 14.00
N PRO A 436 24.15 -15.99 14.38
CA PRO A 436 23.80 -16.89 15.48
C PRO A 436 23.54 -16.18 16.82
N SER A 437 24.13 -15.00 17.07
CA SER A 437 23.87 -14.22 18.28
C SER A 437 22.39 -13.82 18.41
N ILE A 438 21.67 -13.62 17.31
CA ILE A 438 20.23 -13.31 17.33
C ILE A 438 19.45 -14.47 17.95
N VAL A 439 19.78 -15.71 17.55
CA VAL A 439 19.13 -16.91 18.08
C VAL A 439 19.52 -17.13 19.53
N ASP A 440 20.81 -17.03 19.86
CA ASP A 440 21.32 -17.20 21.23
C ASP A 440 20.66 -16.19 22.19
N ILE A 441 20.56 -14.92 21.80
CA ILE A 441 19.89 -13.86 22.58
C ILE A 441 18.40 -14.13 22.72
N LYS A 442 17.71 -14.46 21.63
CA LYS A 442 16.26 -14.75 21.64
C LYS A 442 15.95 -15.92 22.58
N ASP A 443 16.69 -17.03 22.46
CA ASP A 443 16.46 -18.23 23.25
C ASP A 443 16.73 -17.97 24.74
N PHE A 444 17.81 -17.25 25.06
CA PHE A 444 18.08 -16.79 26.43
C PHE A 444 16.94 -15.92 26.98
N MET A 445 16.56 -14.87 26.25
CA MET A 445 15.54 -13.92 26.73
C MET A 445 14.16 -14.57 26.85
N PHE A 446 13.80 -15.50 25.98
CA PHE A 446 12.53 -16.23 26.08
C PHE A 446 12.54 -17.23 27.23
N ALA A 447 13.68 -17.85 27.54
CA ALA A 447 13.83 -18.67 28.74
C ALA A 447 13.74 -17.81 30.01
N GLU A 448 14.32 -16.61 30.00
CA GLU A 448 14.28 -15.68 31.12
C GLU A 448 12.86 -15.14 31.37
N ALA A 449 12.13 -14.77 30.32
CA ALA A 449 10.73 -14.36 30.40
C ALA A 449 9.85 -15.46 31.01
N LYS A 450 10.06 -16.74 30.65
CA LYS A 450 9.35 -17.88 31.23
C LYS A 450 9.60 -18.07 32.73
N ARG A 451 10.71 -17.56 33.25
CA ARG A 451 11.05 -17.59 34.68
C ARG A 451 10.50 -16.38 35.44
N GLY A 452 9.77 -15.48 34.77
CA GLY A 452 9.32 -14.20 35.33
C GLY A 452 10.44 -13.16 35.45
N GLY A 453 11.54 -13.34 34.71
CA GLY A 453 12.64 -12.39 34.65
C GLY A 453 12.42 -11.27 33.64
N ALA A 454 13.52 -10.67 33.16
CA ALA A 454 13.47 -9.64 32.13
C ALA A 454 12.91 -10.19 30.80
N ILE A 455 12.24 -9.32 30.06
CA ILE A 455 11.63 -9.63 28.76
C ILE A 455 12.34 -8.86 27.63
N LEU A 456 12.36 -9.47 26.45
CA LEU A 456 12.84 -8.81 25.23
C LEU A 456 11.69 -7.99 24.63
N ALA A 457 11.81 -6.66 24.69
CA ALA A 457 10.81 -5.72 24.19
C ALA A 457 10.95 -5.43 22.69
N GLY A 458 12.16 -5.58 22.14
CA GLY A 458 12.45 -5.43 20.73
C GLY A 458 13.85 -5.94 20.41
N LEU A 459 14.06 -6.42 19.19
CA LEU A 459 15.37 -6.84 18.68
C LEU A 459 15.44 -6.60 17.17
N GLU A 460 16.23 -5.61 16.79
CA GLU A 460 16.37 -5.15 15.40
C GLU A 460 17.78 -5.41 14.89
N HIS A 461 17.87 -5.80 13.62
CA HIS A 461 19.12 -6.15 12.95
C HIS A 461 19.32 -5.27 11.71
N LEU A 462 20.49 -4.63 11.60
CA LEU A 462 20.92 -3.89 10.41
C LEU A 462 22.23 -4.46 9.86
N ASP A 463 22.27 -4.69 8.55
CA ASP A 463 23.48 -5.14 7.83
C ASP A 463 24.36 -3.95 7.36
N ASP A 464 25.56 -4.26 6.89
CA ASP A 464 26.54 -3.25 6.46
C ASP A 464 26.09 -2.37 5.28
N ARG A 465 25.12 -2.82 4.48
CA ARG A 465 24.55 -2.02 3.39
C ARG A 465 23.55 -1.00 3.95
N TYR A 466 22.69 -1.45 4.86
CA TYR A 466 21.73 -0.59 5.54
C TYR A 466 22.44 0.46 6.40
N LEU A 467 23.47 0.06 7.15
CA LEU A 467 24.29 0.97 7.96
C LEU A 467 24.93 2.08 7.11
N LYS A 468 25.43 1.75 5.91
CA LYS A 468 25.94 2.76 4.96
C LYS A 468 24.82 3.70 4.49
N ALA A 469 23.67 3.14 4.14
CA ALA A 469 22.55 3.90 3.59
C ALA A 469 22.02 4.95 4.59
N VAL A 470 21.97 4.60 5.88
CA VAL A 470 21.50 5.52 6.94
C VAL A 470 22.62 6.39 7.54
N GLY A 471 23.85 6.31 7.02
CA GLY A 471 24.99 7.06 7.56
C GLY A 471 25.31 6.71 9.02
N TYR A 472 25.22 5.43 9.38
CA TYR A 472 25.44 4.99 10.75
C TYR A 472 26.84 5.36 11.27
N ALA A 473 26.88 5.96 12.46
CA ALA A 473 28.12 6.31 13.14
C ALA A 473 28.49 5.25 14.18
N THR A 474 29.60 4.53 13.94
CA THR A 474 30.18 3.52 14.83
C THR A 474 30.36 4.05 16.25
N LYS A 475 29.87 3.29 17.24
CA LYS A 475 29.90 3.66 18.67
C LYS A 475 31.12 3.09 19.39
N SER A 476 31.61 1.93 18.96
CA SER A 476 32.81 1.34 19.54
C SER A 476 34.08 2.10 19.13
N LYS A 477 35.14 1.91 19.91
CA LYS A 477 36.49 2.43 19.58
C LYS A 477 37.17 1.68 18.44
N ARG A 478 36.55 0.60 17.93
CA ARG A 478 37.09 -0.15 16.79
C ARG A 478 36.92 0.71 15.54
N GLY A 479 37.99 0.88 14.77
CA GLY A 479 37.94 1.63 13.51
C GLY A 479 37.11 0.90 12.44
N GLY A 480 36.39 1.67 11.64
CA GLY A 480 35.63 1.16 10.49
C GLY A 480 34.13 1.00 10.75
N LEU A 481 33.42 0.60 9.69
CA LEU A 481 31.98 0.36 9.75
C LEU A 481 31.71 -1.10 10.15
N PRO A 482 30.84 -1.36 11.15
CA PRO A 482 30.40 -2.71 11.49
C PRO A 482 29.81 -3.43 10.27
N LYS A 483 29.95 -4.75 10.26
CA LYS A 483 29.29 -5.62 9.28
C LYS A 483 27.84 -5.90 9.60
N MET A 484 27.49 -5.76 10.88
CA MET A 484 26.16 -5.96 11.41
C MET A 484 26.03 -5.19 12.73
N VAL A 485 24.86 -4.62 12.99
CA VAL A 485 24.50 -4.06 14.29
C VAL A 485 23.17 -4.65 14.76
N LEU A 486 23.11 -5.04 16.03
CA LEU A 486 21.86 -5.39 16.70
C LEU A 486 21.48 -4.32 17.72
N PHE A 487 20.22 -3.93 17.71
CA PHE A 487 19.62 -3.08 18.75
C PHE A 487 18.60 -3.91 19.51
N GLY A 488 18.73 -3.99 20.82
CA GLY A 488 17.81 -4.76 21.66
C GLY A 488 17.26 -3.91 22.80
N ASP A 489 15.95 -3.91 22.99
CA ASP A 489 15.31 -3.31 24.17
C ASP A 489 14.98 -4.44 25.16
N ILE A 490 15.53 -4.38 26.36
CA ILE A 490 15.30 -5.35 27.44
C ILE A 490 14.56 -4.65 28.57
N ALA A 491 13.39 -5.18 28.94
CA ALA A 491 12.50 -4.55 29.91
C ALA A 491 12.15 -5.48 31.08
N GLY A 492 11.73 -4.92 32.20
CA GLY A 492 11.29 -5.67 33.39
C GLY A 492 10.91 -4.73 34.53
N ASP A 493 10.25 -5.28 35.55
CA ASP A 493 9.81 -4.49 36.72
C ASP A 493 10.87 -4.40 37.83
N ASP A 494 11.99 -5.12 37.69
CA ASP A 494 13.14 -5.08 38.59
C ASP A 494 14.40 -4.62 37.81
N ALA A 495 14.97 -3.50 38.23
CA ALA A 495 16.12 -2.88 37.57
C ALA A 495 17.38 -3.76 37.57
N ASP A 496 17.60 -4.57 38.61
CA ASP A 496 18.76 -5.44 38.73
C ASP A 496 18.61 -6.70 37.87
N VAL A 497 17.39 -7.24 37.76
CA VAL A 497 17.08 -8.33 36.82
C VAL A 497 17.32 -7.87 35.39
N VAL A 498 16.83 -6.69 35.02
CA VAL A 498 17.05 -6.10 33.68
C VAL A 498 18.54 -5.89 33.43
N ALA A 499 19.29 -5.38 34.42
CA ALA A 499 20.74 -5.19 34.31
C ALA A 499 21.48 -6.52 34.08
N ARG A 500 21.17 -7.57 34.85
CA ARG A 500 21.80 -8.90 34.69
C ARG A 500 21.51 -9.52 33.32
N ALA A 501 20.25 -9.49 32.88
CA ALA A 501 19.88 -9.99 31.56
C ALA A 501 20.59 -9.21 30.44
N THR A 502 20.70 -7.89 30.58
CA THR A 502 21.44 -7.02 29.66
C THR A 502 22.92 -7.41 29.58
N SER A 503 23.58 -7.61 30.72
CA SER A 503 24.98 -8.05 30.77
C SER A 503 25.18 -9.41 30.11
N GLU A 504 24.24 -10.33 30.29
CA GLU A 504 24.31 -11.66 29.67
C GLU A 504 24.13 -11.60 28.15
N VAL A 505 23.21 -10.77 27.65
CA VAL A 505 23.06 -10.50 26.21
C VAL A 505 24.36 -9.95 25.60
N VAL A 506 25.02 -9.02 26.28
CA VAL A 506 26.33 -8.50 25.85
C VAL A 506 27.40 -9.61 25.87
N ARG A 507 27.40 -10.49 26.88
CA ARG A 507 28.33 -11.63 26.96
C ARG A 507 28.13 -12.60 25.79
N LEU A 508 26.89 -12.92 25.44
CA LEU A 508 26.54 -13.77 24.30
C LEU A 508 27.05 -13.18 22.98
N ALA A 509 26.85 -11.87 22.77
CA ALA A 509 27.33 -11.16 21.59
C ALA A 509 28.87 -11.17 21.45
N ASN A 510 29.60 -10.94 22.56
CA ASN A 510 31.06 -10.99 22.59
C ASN A 510 31.60 -12.37 22.18
N GLY A 511 30.86 -13.46 22.44
CA GLY A 511 31.20 -14.80 21.99
C GLY A 511 31.12 -15.01 20.47
N ARG A 512 30.55 -14.07 19.72
CA ARG A 512 30.26 -14.16 18.27
C ARG A 512 30.96 -13.06 17.45
N ALA A 513 32.11 -12.58 17.92
CA ALA A 513 32.88 -11.50 17.30
C ALA A 513 32.16 -10.13 17.26
N GLY A 514 31.20 -9.92 18.18
CA GLY A 514 30.61 -8.63 18.54
C GLY A 514 31.17 -8.13 19.84
#